data_AF-A0A4R4K5U9-F1
#
_entry.id   AF-A0A4R4K5U9-F1
#
_cell.length_a   1.000
_cell.length_b   1.000
_cell.length_c   1.000
_cell.angle_alpha   90.00
_cell.angle_beta   90.00
_cell.angle_gamma   90.00
#
_symmetry.space_group_name_H-M   'P 1'
#
loop_
_entity.id
_entity.type
_entity.pdbx_description
1 polymer ?
#
loop_
_entity_poly.entity_id
_entity_poly.type
_entity_poly.pdbx_seq_one_letter_code
_entity_poly.pdbx_strand_id
1 'polypeptide(L)'
;MPLYLRILSLLISSLFLTCTAPPQATQLSEKKAVEVLLRIRDIAGQTQEDIATILGHQQWLDPEKAEQSACPTCQKYTYQDGFVDIVYSNDAADRITISPPAGYKGTDVPALLGLPEMSPDSLGNGILLWTKYPGILNIQAAVRPDEALISITVRVLTPY
;
A
#
# COMPACT_ATOMS: atom_id res chain seq x y z
N MET A 1 -89.52 12.15 30.57
CA MET A 1 -89.46 10.80 29.95
C MET A 1 -88.11 10.63 29.27
N PRO A 2 -87.54 9.43 29.31
CA PRO A 2 -86.17 9.22 29.75
C PRO A 2 -85.34 8.40 28.73
N LEU A 3 -84.18 7.95 29.22
CA LEU A 3 -83.29 6.89 28.75
C LEU A 3 -82.22 7.28 27.72
N TYR A 4 -80.95 7.39 28.12
CA TYR A 4 -80.02 6.34 28.58
C TYR A 4 -79.45 5.45 27.46
N LEU A 5 -78.11 5.42 27.44
CA LEU A 5 -77.27 4.24 27.27
C LEU A 5 -77.10 3.70 25.84
N ARG A 6 -76.02 4.14 25.18
CA ARG A 6 -75.18 3.24 24.37
C ARG A 6 -73.71 3.46 24.69
N ILE A 7 -73.26 2.71 25.69
CA ILE A 7 -71.87 2.28 25.88
C ILE A 7 -71.55 1.30 24.75
N LEU A 8 -70.50 1.53 23.96
CA LEU A 8 -69.57 0.46 23.57
C LEU A 8 -68.34 0.97 22.82
N SER A 9 -67.18 0.51 23.26
CA SER A 9 -65.95 0.29 22.50
C SER A 9 -65.28 1.47 21.82
N LEU A 10 -64.15 1.91 22.40
CA LEU A 10 -62.85 1.70 21.77
C LEU A 10 -61.73 2.06 22.77
N LEU A 11 -61.38 1.08 23.61
CA LEU A 11 -60.07 1.01 24.27
C LEU A 11 -59.03 0.75 23.18
N ILE A 12 -58.45 1.81 22.63
CA ILE A 12 -57.29 1.70 21.74
C ILE A 12 -56.07 1.52 22.63
N SER A 13 -55.70 0.24 22.80
CA SER A 13 -54.45 -0.23 23.37
C SER A 13 -53.27 0.51 22.74
N SER A 14 -52.58 1.33 23.55
CA SER A 14 -51.29 1.92 23.21
C SER A 14 -50.23 0.82 23.26
N LEU A 15 -50.07 0.08 22.15
CA LEU A 15 -48.99 -0.87 21.97
C LEU A 15 -47.66 -0.09 21.94
N PHE A 16 -46.89 -0.21 23.02
CA PHE A 16 -45.49 0.16 23.06
C PHE A 16 -44.70 -0.77 22.11
N LEU A 17 -44.51 -0.38 20.85
CA LEU A 17 -43.45 -0.94 20.02
C LEU A 17 -42.13 -0.25 20.39
N THR A 18 -41.47 -0.74 21.45
CA THR A 18 -40.04 -0.49 21.62
C THR A 18 -39.31 -1.29 20.53
N CYS A 19 -38.90 -0.59 19.48
CA CYS A 19 -38.03 -1.13 18.45
C CYS A 19 -36.64 -1.35 19.06
N THR A 20 -36.37 -2.54 19.61
CA THR A 20 -35.00 -2.96 19.93
C THR A 20 -34.29 -3.25 18.63
N ALA A 21 -33.46 -2.30 18.18
CA ALA A 21 -32.57 -2.50 17.05
C ALA A 21 -31.68 -3.73 17.32
N PRO A 22 -31.55 -4.68 16.38
CA PRO A 22 -30.65 -5.80 16.55
C PRO A 22 -29.19 -5.30 16.64
N PRO A 23 -28.34 -5.93 17.45
CA PRO A 23 -26.94 -5.60 17.51
C PRO A 23 -26.34 -5.80 16.11
N GLN A 24 -25.79 -4.72 15.54
CA GLN A 24 -25.04 -4.80 14.29
C GLN A 24 -23.83 -5.69 14.54
N ALA A 25 -23.90 -6.93 14.05
CA ALA A 25 -22.73 -7.78 13.92
C ALA A 25 -21.71 -7.02 13.08
N THR A 26 -20.60 -6.62 13.71
CA THR A 26 -19.44 -6.06 13.05
C THR A 26 -18.94 -7.14 12.08
N GLN A 27 -19.28 -7.01 10.80
CA GLN A 27 -18.66 -7.83 9.77
C GLN A 27 -17.20 -7.40 9.69
N LEU A 28 -16.36 -8.12 10.43
CA LEU A 28 -14.92 -8.11 10.24
C LEU A 28 -14.69 -8.66 8.83
N SER A 29 -14.66 -7.76 7.85
CA SER A 29 -14.35 -8.08 6.46
C SER A 29 -13.01 -8.81 6.45
N GLU A 30 -13.03 -10.08 6.09
CA GLU A 30 -11.85 -10.91 5.93
C GLU A 30 -11.03 -10.33 4.76
N LYS A 31 -10.12 -9.40 5.08
CA LYS A 31 -9.19 -8.80 4.11
C LYS A 31 -8.35 -9.94 3.55
N LYS A 32 -8.59 -10.31 2.30
CA LYS A 32 -7.77 -11.29 1.55
C LYS A 32 -6.29 -10.97 1.79
N ALA A 33 -5.52 -11.97 2.22
CA ALA A 33 -4.10 -11.81 2.47
C ALA A 33 -3.40 -11.34 1.18
N VAL A 34 -2.71 -10.20 1.27
CA VAL A 34 -1.91 -9.65 0.19
C VAL A 34 -0.58 -10.42 0.15
N GLU A 35 -0.24 -10.97 -1.01
CA GLU A 35 1.03 -11.67 -1.21
C GLU A 35 2.20 -10.68 -1.20
N VAL A 36 3.30 -11.05 -0.54
CA VAL A 36 4.52 -10.24 -0.52
C VAL A 36 5.18 -10.35 -1.89
N LEU A 37 5.30 -9.23 -2.60
CA LEU A 37 5.99 -9.16 -3.89
C LEU A 37 7.51 -9.12 -3.72
N LEU A 38 7.98 -8.35 -2.74
CA LEU A 38 9.41 -8.10 -2.56
C LEU A 38 9.69 -7.77 -1.10
N ARG A 39 10.57 -8.52 -0.43
CA ARG A 39 11.00 -8.15 0.92
C ARG A 39 12.04 -7.03 0.84
N ILE A 40 11.56 -5.78 0.94
CA ILE A 40 12.41 -4.62 0.63
C ILE A 40 13.65 -4.50 1.53
N ARG A 41 13.57 -4.98 2.77
CA ARG A 41 14.69 -4.97 3.71
C ARG A 41 15.84 -5.91 3.33
N ASP A 42 15.56 -6.91 2.50
CA ASP A 42 16.57 -7.85 2.04
C ASP A 42 17.38 -7.25 0.87
N ILE A 43 16.96 -6.09 0.32
CA ILE A 43 17.52 -5.48 -0.89
C ILE A 43 18.02 -4.05 -0.60
N ALA A 44 17.27 -3.29 0.20
CA ALA A 44 17.60 -1.90 0.54
C ALA A 44 19.01 -1.79 1.15
N GLY A 45 19.87 -1.01 0.50
CA GLY A 45 21.25 -0.78 0.93
C GLY A 45 22.21 -1.96 0.72
N GLN A 46 21.78 -3.05 0.08
CA GLN A 46 22.64 -4.19 -0.23
C GLN A 46 23.47 -3.95 -1.49
N THR A 47 24.55 -4.72 -1.63
CA THR A 47 25.42 -4.67 -2.80
C THR A 47 24.76 -5.33 -4.02
N GLN A 48 25.31 -5.07 -5.20
CA GLN A 48 24.86 -5.75 -6.43
C GLN A 48 25.05 -7.27 -6.34
N GLU A 49 26.14 -7.74 -5.72
CA GLU A 49 26.43 -9.17 -5.54
C GLU A 49 25.39 -9.84 -4.64
N ASP A 50 25.10 -9.24 -3.48
CA ASP A 50 24.12 -9.77 -2.53
C ASP A 50 22.71 -9.81 -3.16
N ILE A 51 22.33 -8.77 -3.88
CA ILE A 51 21.02 -8.69 -4.54
C ILE A 51 20.89 -9.75 -5.65
N ALA A 52 21.98 -10.09 -6.34
CA ALA A 52 21.93 -11.14 -7.36
C ALA A 52 21.57 -12.52 -6.78
N THR A 53 21.82 -12.76 -5.49
CA THR A 53 21.40 -13.99 -4.81
C THR A 53 19.89 -14.03 -4.54
N ILE A 54 19.23 -12.87 -4.51
CA ILE A 54 17.81 -12.70 -4.18
C ILE A 54 16.97 -12.60 -5.46
N LEU A 55 17.40 -11.74 -6.39
CA LEU A 55 16.65 -11.42 -7.61
C LEU A 55 17.13 -12.19 -8.85
N GLY A 56 18.25 -12.90 -8.72
CA GLY A 56 19.00 -13.43 -9.86
C GLY A 56 19.90 -12.36 -10.49
N HIS A 57 20.65 -12.75 -11.51
CA HIS A 57 21.54 -11.83 -12.21
C HIS A 57 20.76 -10.71 -12.91
N GLN A 58 21.31 -9.49 -12.87
CA GLN A 58 20.78 -8.37 -13.62
C GLN A 58 20.75 -8.68 -15.12
N GLN A 59 19.71 -8.21 -15.80
CA GLN A 59 19.53 -8.46 -17.23
C GLN A 59 20.15 -7.35 -18.08
N TRP A 60 20.26 -6.14 -17.52
CA TRP A 60 20.72 -4.99 -18.28
C TRP A 60 21.32 -3.91 -17.38
N LEU A 61 22.44 -3.33 -17.84
CA LEU A 61 23.04 -2.10 -17.30
C LEU A 61 22.51 -0.93 -18.12
N ASP A 62 21.87 0.03 -17.47
CA ASP A 62 21.42 1.29 -18.09
C ASP A 62 22.42 2.41 -17.75
N PRO A 63 23.42 2.68 -18.61
CA PRO A 63 24.35 3.79 -18.38
C PRO A 63 23.67 5.16 -18.53
N GLU A 64 22.51 5.25 -19.16
CA GLU A 64 21.88 6.52 -19.58
C GLU A 64 20.82 7.01 -18.57
N LYS A 65 20.10 6.11 -17.89
CA LYS A 65 19.11 6.49 -16.85
C LYS A 65 19.70 6.90 -15.50
N ALA A 66 21.02 6.83 -15.34
CA ALA A 66 21.72 7.44 -14.20
C ALA A 66 21.54 8.96 -14.19
N GLU A 67 21.55 9.62 -15.36
CA GLU A 67 21.41 11.09 -15.47
C GLU A 67 20.02 11.61 -15.04
N GLN A 68 18.96 10.80 -15.21
CA GLN A 68 17.62 11.12 -14.70
C GLN A 68 17.42 10.71 -13.24
N SER A 69 18.32 9.88 -12.70
CA SER A 69 18.48 9.76 -11.26
C SER A 69 19.20 11.01 -10.77
N ALA A 70 18.95 11.47 -9.54
CA ALA A 70 19.70 12.60 -8.97
C ALA A 70 21.19 12.26 -8.70
N CYS A 71 21.76 11.31 -9.45
CA CYS A 71 23.10 10.76 -9.31
C CYS A 71 23.67 10.38 -10.69
N PRO A 72 24.37 11.31 -11.37
CA PRO A 72 24.88 11.11 -12.73
C PRO A 72 25.97 10.01 -12.84
N THR A 73 26.55 9.58 -11.73
CA THR A 73 27.56 8.51 -11.69
C THR A 73 27.05 7.18 -11.16
N CYS A 74 25.77 7.12 -10.76
CA CYS A 74 25.20 5.89 -10.20
C CYS A 74 24.92 4.88 -11.31
N GLN A 75 25.03 3.60 -11.00
CA GLN A 75 24.66 2.54 -11.94
C GLN A 75 23.19 2.18 -11.75
N LYS A 76 22.46 1.98 -12.84
CA LYS A 76 21.09 1.46 -12.81
C LYS A 76 21.05 0.08 -13.45
N TYR A 77 20.44 -0.86 -12.74
CA TYR A 77 20.22 -2.22 -13.22
C TYR A 77 18.74 -2.60 -13.18
N THR A 78 18.35 -3.44 -14.13
CA THR A 78 17.01 -4.02 -14.21
C THR A 78 17.07 -5.51 -13.92
N TYR A 79 16.12 -5.98 -13.12
CA TYR A 79 15.95 -7.36 -12.68
C TYR A 79 14.55 -7.87 -13.01
N GLN A 80 14.43 -9.19 -13.12
CA GLN A 80 13.14 -9.90 -13.24
C GLN A 80 12.25 -9.33 -14.35
N ASP A 81 12.79 -9.22 -15.57
CA ASP A 81 12.09 -8.78 -16.77
C ASP A 81 11.44 -7.39 -16.66
N GLY A 82 12.08 -6.46 -15.95
CA GLY A 82 11.57 -5.09 -15.77
C GLY A 82 10.67 -4.91 -14.55
N PHE A 83 10.50 -5.96 -13.74
CA PHE A 83 9.74 -5.89 -12.51
C PHE A 83 10.42 -5.01 -11.44
N VAL A 84 11.76 -5.06 -11.35
CA VAL A 84 12.54 -4.23 -10.42
C VAL A 84 13.66 -3.49 -11.14
N ASP A 85 13.72 -2.19 -10.92
CA ASP A 85 14.82 -1.32 -11.30
C ASP A 85 15.54 -0.83 -10.04
N ILE A 86 16.87 -0.95 -9.99
CA ILE A 86 17.68 -0.52 -8.85
C ILE A 86 18.76 0.46 -9.32
N VAL A 87 18.83 1.62 -8.67
CA VAL A 87 19.96 2.55 -8.78
C VAL A 87 20.87 2.36 -7.57
N TYR A 88 22.15 2.17 -7.85
CA TYR A 88 23.20 1.95 -6.86
C TYR A 88 24.01 3.22 -6.64
N SER A 89 24.13 3.63 -5.38
CA SER A 89 25.00 4.72 -4.93
C SER A 89 26.03 4.14 -3.97
N ASN A 90 27.32 4.45 -4.17
CA ASN A 90 28.42 3.89 -3.39
C ASN A 90 28.36 2.35 -3.26
N ASP A 91 28.07 1.67 -4.37
CA ASP A 91 27.94 0.21 -4.45
C ASP A 91 26.78 -0.40 -3.62
N ALA A 92 25.85 0.43 -3.14
CA ALA A 92 24.69 0.01 -2.37
C ALA A 92 23.37 0.43 -3.05
N ALA A 93 22.34 -0.41 -2.96
CA ALA A 93 21.02 -0.12 -3.51
C ALA A 93 20.35 1.07 -2.80
N ASP A 94 20.30 2.22 -3.50
CA ASP A 94 19.80 3.49 -2.98
C ASP A 94 18.34 3.73 -3.35
N ARG A 95 18.01 3.53 -4.63
CA ARG A 95 16.67 3.75 -5.16
C ARG A 95 16.17 2.50 -5.86
N ILE A 96 15.09 1.94 -5.34
CA ILE A 96 14.46 0.72 -5.86
C ILE A 96 13.08 1.10 -6.39
N THR A 97 12.85 0.84 -7.67
CA THR A 97 11.55 1.05 -8.32
C THR A 97 10.96 -0.30 -8.70
N ILE A 98 9.70 -0.52 -8.32
CA ILE A 98 8.97 -1.76 -8.53
C ILE A 98 7.77 -1.46 -9.43
N SER A 99 7.61 -2.28 -10.46
CA SER A 99 6.49 -2.24 -11.42
C SER A 99 5.56 -3.41 -11.14
N PRO A 100 4.61 -3.29 -10.19
CA PRO A 100 3.80 -4.41 -9.75
C PRO A 100 2.83 -4.89 -10.84
N PRO A 101 2.42 -6.18 -10.83
CA PRO A 101 1.28 -6.64 -11.60
C PRO A 101 0.03 -5.81 -11.33
N ALA A 102 -0.88 -5.74 -12.30
CA ALA A 102 -2.15 -5.07 -12.11
C ALA A 102 -3.00 -5.75 -11.01
N GLY A 103 -3.86 -4.97 -10.36
CA GLY A 103 -4.85 -5.46 -9.38
C GLY A 103 -4.53 -5.15 -7.92
N TYR A 104 -3.33 -4.65 -7.63
CA TYR A 104 -2.99 -4.13 -6.31
C TYR A 104 -3.51 -2.71 -6.09
N LYS A 105 -3.85 -2.39 -4.84
CA LYS A 105 -4.16 -1.02 -4.43
C LYS A 105 -2.93 -0.33 -3.83
N GLY A 106 -2.90 1.00 -3.92
CA GLY A 106 -1.82 1.77 -3.29
C GLY A 106 -1.69 1.55 -1.78
N THR A 107 -2.80 1.27 -1.09
CA THR A 107 -2.80 1.01 0.35
C THR A 107 -2.20 -0.36 0.72
N ASP A 108 -2.00 -1.26 -0.24
CA ASP A 108 -1.41 -2.58 -0.02
C ASP A 108 0.13 -2.53 0.04
N VAL A 109 0.74 -1.40 -0.32
CA VAL A 109 2.20 -1.24 -0.50
C VAL A 109 3.03 -1.73 0.68
N PRO A 110 2.73 -1.41 1.95
CA PRO A 110 3.47 -1.99 3.08
C PRO A 110 3.50 -3.52 3.05
N ALA A 111 2.36 -4.16 2.81
CA ALA A 111 2.27 -5.62 2.76
C ALA A 111 3.02 -6.20 1.55
N LEU A 112 2.90 -5.57 0.38
CA LEU A 112 3.64 -5.97 -0.83
C LEU A 112 5.16 -5.94 -0.62
N LEU A 113 5.63 -5.02 0.23
CA LEU A 113 7.04 -4.85 0.57
C LEU A 113 7.52 -5.68 1.77
N GLY A 114 6.64 -6.49 2.38
CA GLY A 114 6.93 -7.24 3.60
C GLY A 114 7.16 -6.36 4.83
N LEU A 115 6.55 -5.18 4.86
CA LEU A 115 6.64 -4.22 5.96
C LEU A 115 5.38 -4.25 6.86
N PRO A 116 5.50 -3.83 8.14
CA PRO A 116 4.34 -3.62 9.00
C PRO A 116 3.34 -2.64 8.39
N GLU A 117 2.04 -2.86 8.57
CA GLU A 117 1.01 -1.97 8.05
C GLU A 117 1.12 -0.57 8.65
N MET A 118 1.06 0.45 7.79
CA MET A 118 1.11 1.86 8.17
C MET A 118 0.34 2.69 7.14
N SER A 119 -0.41 3.69 7.60
CA SER A 119 -1.09 4.63 6.70
C SER A 119 -0.07 5.57 6.03
N PRO A 120 -0.23 5.85 4.73
CA PRO A 120 0.57 6.86 4.04
C PRO A 120 0.10 8.28 4.38
N ASP A 121 1.00 9.23 4.21
CA ASP A 121 0.65 10.61 3.94
C ASP A 121 0.23 10.74 2.46
N SER A 122 -0.79 11.55 2.17
CA SER A 122 -1.18 11.87 0.79
C SER A 122 -0.52 13.18 0.36
N LEU A 123 0.24 13.14 -0.75
CA LEU A 123 0.86 14.33 -1.33
C LEU A 123 -0.01 15.01 -2.40
N GLY A 124 -1.22 14.48 -2.64
CA GLY A 124 -2.03 14.84 -3.79
C GLY A 124 -1.54 14.19 -5.08
N ASN A 125 -2.26 14.43 -6.18
CA ASN A 125 -1.90 13.95 -7.53
C ASN A 125 -1.70 12.43 -7.67
N GLY A 126 -2.37 11.64 -6.83
CA GLY A 126 -2.25 10.18 -6.85
C GLY A 126 -0.91 9.68 -6.31
N ILE A 127 -0.27 10.40 -5.38
CA ILE A 127 0.95 9.94 -4.70
C ILE A 127 0.69 9.66 -3.22
N LEU A 128 1.05 8.46 -2.78
CA LEU A 128 1.08 8.04 -1.38
C LEU A 128 2.53 7.99 -0.88
N LEU A 129 2.78 8.45 0.34
CA LEU A 129 4.12 8.56 0.93
C LEU A 129 4.21 7.90 2.31
N TRP A 130 5.24 7.10 2.55
CA TRP A 130 5.63 6.62 3.88
C TRP A 130 7.05 7.05 4.21
N THR A 131 7.29 7.57 5.41
CA THR A 131 8.60 8.12 5.84
C THR A 131 9.09 7.57 7.18
N LYS A 132 8.32 6.68 7.82
CA LYS A 132 8.54 6.27 9.21
C LYS A 132 9.13 4.86 9.34
N TYR A 133 9.59 4.25 8.25
CA TYR A 133 10.24 2.94 8.31
C TYR A 133 11.74 3.10 8.60
N PRO A 134 12.28 2.48 9.66
CA PRO A 134 13.72 2.54 9.95
C PRO A 134 14.56 2.03 8.78
N GLY A 135 15.64 2.76 8.45
CA GLY A 135 16.55 2.45 7.35
C GLY A 135 16.04 2.85 5.96
N ILE A 136 14.77 3.25 5.83
CA ILE A 136 14.17 3.70 4.57
C ILE A 136 13.85 5.19 4.70
N LEU A 137 14.40 6.02 3.81
CA LEU A 137 14.12 7.46 3.78
C LEU A 137 12.67 7.73 3.44
N ASN A 138 12.19 7.10 2.36
CA ASN A 138 10.78 7.15 2.00
C ASN A 138 10.39 6.01 1.05
N ILE A 139 9.10 5.73 1.06
CA ILE A 139 8.42 4.90 0.08
C ILE A 139 7.37 5.79 -0.57
N GLN A 140 7.34 5.84 -1.89
CA GLN A 140 6.35 6.53 -2.68
C GLN A 140 5.60 5.53 -3.54
N ALA A 141 4.28 5.65 -3.60
CA ALA A 141 3.47 4.87 -4.52
C ALA A 141 2.67 5.80 -5.42
N ALA A 142 2.80 5.58 -6.73
CA ALA A 142 1.94 6.23 -7.72
C ALA A 142 0.67 5.40 -7.88
N VAL A 143 -0.48 6.06 -7.80
CA VAL A 143 -1.79 5.44 -7.93
C VAL A 143 -2.64 6.17 -8.96
N ARG A 144 -3.52 5.42 -9.61
CA ARG A 144 -4.59 5.98 -10.45
C ARG A 144 -5.70 6.59 -9.59
N PRO A 145 -6.64 7.35 -10.18
CA PRO A 145 -7.82 7.85 -9.47
C PRO A 145 -8.70 6.77 -8.82
N ASP A 146 -8.64 5.53 -9.32
CA ASP A 146 -9.33 4.36 -8.76
C ASP A 146 -8.52 3.62 -7.69
N GLU A 147 -7.45 4.25 -7.18
CA GLU A 147 -6.50 3.73 -6.19
C GLU A 147 -5.63 2.55 -6.66
N ALA A 148 -5.75 2.15 -7.93
CA ALA A 148 -4.92 1.08 -8.47
C ALA A 148 -3.45 1.51 -8.49
N LEU A 149 -2.60 0.63 -7.98
CA LEU A 149 -1.17 0.84 -7.88
C LEU A 149 -0.51 0.81 -9.26
N ILE A 150 0.29 1.83 -9.57
CA ILE A 150 1.05 1.96 -10.82
C ILE A 150 2.50 1.55 -10.60
N SER A 151 3.14 2.11 -9.57
CA SER A 151 4.53 1.83 -9.25
C SER A 151 4.83 2.15 -7.78
N ILE A 152 5.90 1.53 -7.27
CA ILE A 152 6.45 1.81 -5.96
C ILE A 152 7.89 2.29 -6.15
N THR A 153 8.29 3.35 -5.46
CA THR A 153 9.69 3.79 -5.38
C THR A 153 10.11 3.84 -3.92
N VAL A 154 11.21 3.18 -3.60
CA VAL A 154 11.83 3.15 -2.26
C VAL A 154 13.15 3.88 -2.33
N ARG A 155 13.38 4.80 -1.40
CA ARG A 155 14.64 5.53 -1.17
C ARG A 155 15.24 5.07 0.15
N VAL A 156 16.50 4.71 0.15
CA VAL A 156 17.22 4.19 1.31
C VAL A 156 18.20 5.26 1.82
N LEU A 157 18.49 5.25 3.12
CA LEU A 157 19.59 6.07 3.63
C LEU A 157 20.90 5.35 3.31
N THR A 158 21.53 5.68 2.20
CA THR A 158 22.88 5.19 1.89
C THR A 158 23.92 6.04 2.63
N PRO A 159 24.80 5.45 3.46
CA PRO A 159 25.89 6.19 4.07
C PRO A 159 26.87 6.66 2.98
N TYR A 160 27.27 7.93 3.07
CA TYR A 160 28.36 8.53 2.30
C TYR A 160 29.72 8.26 2.94
#